data_AF-A3LSQ7-F1
#
_entry.id   AF-A3LSQ7-F1
#
_cell.length_a   1.000
_cell.length_b   1.000
_cell.length_c   1.000
_cell.angle_alpha   90.00
_cell.angle_beta   90.00
_cell.angle_gamma   90.00
#
_symmetry.space_group_name_H-M   'P 1'
#
loop_
_entity.id
_entity.type
_entity.pdbx_description
1 polymer ?
#
loop_
_entity_poly.entity_id
_entity_poly.type
_entity_poly.pdbx_seq_one_letter_code
_entity_poly.pdbx_strand_id
1 'polypeptide(L)'
;MNKVVYILSFIYYLNVCVANNWATYPKVPKTASINGFADPIYALLPECAKECVKFSTGNTPCPYWDTGCFCVMPQWSGLVGQCVAEKCAGSDVVVATSLATSLCYRVGANTWMMPASISTELSVAAGDAKEIATTDSADSPSTDSPSSDSSEIASSS
;
A
#
# COMPACT_ATOMS: atom_id res chain seq x y z
N MET A 1 -3.50 -51.51 19.74
CA MET A 1 -4.50 -50.75 18.95
C MET A 1 -4.16 -49.25 18.86
N ASN A 2 -2.87 -48.86 18.74
CA ASN A 2 -2.47 -47.44 18.79
C ASN A 2 -1.68 -46.96 17.56
N LYS A 3 -1.29 -47.86 16.64
CA LYS A 3 -0.53 -47.49 15.43
C LYS A 3 -1.43 -47.05 14.26
N VAL A 4 -2.65 -47.59 14.17
CA VAL A 4 -3.59 -47.30 13.07
C VAL A 4 -4.19 -45.88 13.20
N VAL A 5 -4.37 -45.39 14.43
CA VAL A 5 -4.90 -44.04 14.70
C VAL A 5 -3.91 -42.93 14.33
N TYR A 6 -2.60 -43.19 14.48
CA TYR A 6 -1.55 -42.22 14.12
C TYR A 6 -1.39 -42.04 12.60
N ILE A 7 -1.56 -43.12 11.83
CA ILE A 7 -1.46 -43.07 10.36
C ILE A 7 -2.65 -42.30 9.76
N LEU A 8 -3.84 -42.42 10.35
CA LEU A 8 -5.03 -41.71 9.90
C LEU A 8 -5.03 -40.21 10.26
N SER A 9 -4.26 -39.78 11.27
CA SER A 9 -4.12 -38.36 11.63
C SER A 9 -3.09 -37.61 10.78
N PHE A 10 -2.15 -38.32 10.14
CA PHE A 10 -1.11 -37.68 9.32
C PHE A 10 -1.57 -37.37 7.89
N ILE A 11 -2.59 -38.07 7.38
CA ILE A 11 -3.11 -37.92 6.01
C ILE A 11 -4.07 -36.72 5.89
N TYR A 12 -4.56 -36.17 7.00
CA TYR A 12 -5.50 -35.04 6.98
C TYR A 12 -4.85 -33.68 6.71
N TYR A 13 -3.51 -33.57 6.77
CA TYR A 13 -2.79 -32.30 6.62
C TYR A 13 -2.34 -31.97 5.18
N LEU A 14 -2.75 -32.75 4.17
CA LEU A 14 -2.16 -32.66 2.83
C LEU A 14 -3.03 -32.06 1.71
N ASN A 15 -4.17 -31.43 1.99
CA ASN A 15 -4.95 -30.83 0.89
C ASN A 15 -5.67 -29.54 1.27
N VAL A 16 -4.95 -28.42 1.29
CA VAL A 16 -5.50 -27.13 0.82
C VAL A 16 -4.38 -26.33 0.15
N CYS A 17 -4.03 -26.68 -1.09
CA CYS A 17 -3.47 -25.69 -2.01
C CYS A 17 -4.66 -25.04 -2.71
N VAL A 18 -5.21 -23.96 -2.15
CA VAL A 18 -6.12 -23.10 -2.91
C VAL A 18 -5.30 -22.56 -4.09
N ALA A 19 -5.59 -23.05 -5.29
CA ALA A 19 -5.23 -22.34 -6.50
C ALA A 19 -6.01 -21.01 -6.47
N ASN A 20 -5.36 -19.95 -5.99
CA ASN A 20 -5.97 -18.63 -5.93
C ASN A 20 -6.34 -18.22 -7.36
N ASN A 21 -7.63 -17.98 -7.60
CA ASN A 21 -8.09 -17.44 -8.88
C ASN A 21 -7.70 -15.95 -8.92
N TRP A 22 -6.46 -15.66 -9.27
CA TRP A 22 -5.94 -14.28 -9.34
C TRP A 22 -6.71 -13.39 -10.31
N ALA A 23 -7.53 -13.96 -11.20
CA ALA A 23 -8.36 -13.22 -12.14
C ALA A 23 -9.55 -12.50 -11.48
N THR A 24 -9.91 -12.83 -10.24
CA THR A 24 -10.96 -12.13 -9.48
C THR A 24 -10.45 -10.87 -8.77
N TYR A 25 -9.13 -10.69 -8.65
CA TYR A 25 -8.56 -9.50 -8.02
C TYR A 25 -8.45 -8.34 -9.03
N PRO A 26 -8.53 -7.09 -8.57
CA PRO A 26 -8.22 -5.93 -9.40
C PRO A 26 -6.86 -6.08 -10.09
N LYS A 27 -6.81 -5.70 -11.38
CA LYS A 27 -5.57 -5.80 -12.16
C LYS A 27 -4.56 -4.75 -11.68
N VAL A 28 -3.35 -5.18 -11.36
CA VAL A 28 -2.20 -4.31 -11.07
C VAL A 28 -1.19 -4.30 -12.23
N PRO A 29 -0.45 -3.21 -12.44
CA PRO A 29 0.67 -3.17 -13.39
C PRO A 29 1.67 -4.30 -13.12
N LYS A 30 2.26 -4.86 -14.19
CA LYS A 30 3.25 -5.96 -14.10
C LYS A 30 4.71 -5.48 -14.07
N THR A 31 4.89 -4.21 -13.74
CA THR A 31 6.18 -3.52 -13.63
C THR A 31 6.07 -2.46 -12.53
N ALA A 32 7.18 -2.14 -11.89
CA ALA A 32 7.29 -1.06 -10.91
C ALA A 32 8.67 -0.40 -11.00
N SER A 33 8.75 0.86 -10.60
CA SER A 33 10.00 1.63 -10.50
C SER A 33 10.73 1.34 -9.19
N ILE A 34 9.99 1.19 -8.09
CA ILE A 34 10.49 0.80 -6.77
C ILE A 34 9.99 -0.62 -6.46
N ASN A 35 8.69 -0.76 -6.24
CA ASN A 35 7.96 -2.03 -6.09
C ASN A 35 6.45 -1.75 -6.17
N GLY A 36 5.65 -2.81 -6.28
CA GLY A 36 4.19 -2.70 -6.44
C GLY A 36 3.48 -1.97 -5.31
N PHE A 37 4.06 -1.95 -4.11
CA PHE A 37 3.47 -1.28 -2.96
C PHE A 37 3.86 0.20 -2.90
N ALA A 38 5.13 0.53 -3.19
CA ALA A 38 5.65 1.87 -3.10
C ALA A 38 5.11 2.78 -4.21
N ASP A 39 5.20 2.35 -5.48
CA ASP A 39 4.90 3.18 -6.64
C ASP A 39 3.56 3.94 -6.56
N PRO A 40 2.43 3.32 -6.14
CA PRO A 40 1.13 3.99 -6.09
C PRO A 40 1.00 5.09 -5.03
N ILE A 41 1.81 5.04 -3.96
CA ILE A 41 1.68 5.94 -2.80
C ILE A 41 2.94 6.76 -2.52
N TYR A 42 4.05 6.50 -3.20
CA TYR A 42 5.38 7.05 -2.87
C TYR A 42 5.41 8.59 -2.79
N ALA A 43 4.73 9.26 -3.72
CA ALA A 43 4.66 10.73 -3.75
C ALA A 43 3.77 11.32 -2.63
N LEU A 44 2.87 10.51 -2.07
CA LEU A 44 1.92 10.89 -1.02
C LEU A 44 2.44 10.58 0.38
N LEU A 45 3.45 9.71 0.49
CA LEU A 45 4.06 9.34 1.76
C LEU A 45 4.76 10.55 2.40
N PRO A 46 4.73 10.64 3.75
CA PRO A 46 5.58 11.58 4.46
C PRO A 46 7.04 11.24 4.20
N GLU A 47 7.91 12.25 4.24
CA GLU A 47 9.32 12.10 3.87
C GLU A 47 10.02 11.01 4.72
N CYS A 48 9.67 10.91 6.01
CA CYS A 48 10.20 9.90 6.92
C CYS A 48 9.87 8.44 6.52
N ALA A 49 8.81 8.21 5.74
CA ALA A 49 8.34 6.87 5.36
C ALA A 49 8.82 6.45 3.96
N LYS A 50 9.36 7.37 3.15
CA LYS A 50 9.74 7.08 1.76
C LYS A 50 10.81 6.00 1.65
N GLU A 51 11.83 6.03 2.50
CA GLU A 51 12.85 4.97 2.51
C GLU A 51 12.30 3.64 3.03
N CYS A 52 11.30 3.67 3.92
CA CYS A 52 10.73 2.46 4.49
C CYS A 52 10.01 1.59 3.45
N VAL A 53 9.37 2.17 2.44
CA VAL A 53 8.68 1.37 1.40
C VAL A 53 9.62 0.80 0.33
N LYS A 54 10.93 1.11 0.40
CA LYS A 54 11.94 0.64 -0.56
C LYS A 54 12.64 -0.66 -0.14
N PHE A 55 12.23 -1.30 0.94
CA PHE A 55 12.83 -2.57 1.35
C PHE A 55 12.81 -3.58 0.21
N SER A 56 13.93 -4.31 0.08
CA SER A 56 14.05 -5.40 -0.89
C SER A 56 12.89 -6.37 -0.76
N THR A 57 12.30 -6.71 -1.89
CA THR A 57 11.17 -7.66 -1.97
C THR A 57 11.63 -9.10 -2.17
N GLY A 58 12.94 -9.32 -2.32
CA GLY A 58 13.54 -10.62 -2.66
C GLY A 58 13.43 -11.68 -1.57
N ASN A 59 13.05 -11.30 -0.35
CA ASN A 59 12.74 -12.21 0.75
C ASN A 59 11.27 -12.70 0.74
N THR A 60 10.50 -12.35 -0.30
CA THR A 60 9.10 -12.75 -0.42
C THR A 60 8.86 -13.60 -1.68
N PRO A 61 7.81 -14.42 -1.71
CA PRO A 61 7.35 -15.05 -2.95
C PRO A 61 6.60 -14.07 -3.88
N CYS A 62 6.44 -12.80 -3.48
CA CYS A 62 5.71 -11.82 -4.26
C CYS A 62 6.54 -11.34 -5.45
N PRO A 63 5.96 -11.28 -6.66
CA PRO A 63 6.56 -10.51 -7.74
C PRO A 63 6.81 -9.07 -7.27
N TYR A 64 7.94 -8.48 -7.65
CA TYR A 64 8.33 -7.15 -7.15
C TYR A 64 7.30 -6.04 -7.47
N TRP A 65 6.42 -6.25 -8.45
CA TRP A 65 5.36 -5.32 -8.86
C TRP A 65 3.98 -5.62 -8.23
N ASP A 66 3.83 -6.71 -7.46
CA ASP A 66 2.51 -7.17 -7.01
C ASP A 66 2.08 -6.51 -5.68
N THR A 67 1.35 -5.41 -5.79
CA THR A 67 0.77 -4.68 -4.65
C THR A 67 -0.07 -5.58 -3.75
N GLY A 68 -0.95 -6.40 -4.33
CA GLY A 68 -1.88 -7.23 -3.59
C GLY A 68 -1.15 -8.29 -2.78
N CYS A 69 -0.12 -8.90 -3.36
CA CYS A 69 0.74 -9.83 -2.64
C CYS A 69 1.43 -9.13 -1.46
N PHE A 70 2.02 -7.95 -1.64
CA PHE A 70 2.67 -7.22 -0.53
C PHE A 70 1.69 -6.86 0.59
N CYS A 71 0.45 -6.48 0.25
CA CYS A 71 -0.58 -6.17 1.23
C CYS A 71 -0.90 -7.33 2.18
N VAL A 72 -0.75 -8.57 1.73
CA VAL A 72 -1.00 -9.79 2.51
C VAL A 72 0.29 -10.52 2.88
N MET A 73 1.43 -9.82 2.88
CA MET A 73 2.75 -10.40 3.17
C MET A 73 3.33 -9.88 4.48
N PRO A 74 3.00 -10.50 5.64
CA PRO A 74 3.35 -9.97 6.95
C PRO A 74 4.84 -9.79 7.16
N GLN A 75 5.68 -10.65 6.57
CA GLN A 75 7.14 -10.54 6.70
C GLN A 75 7.69 -9.26 6.10
N TRP A 76 7.18 -8.83 4.94
CA TRP A 76 7.66 -7.64 4.25
C TRP A 76 6.96 -6.39 4.80
N SER A 77 5.65 -6.45 4.99
CA SER A 77 4.87 -5.40 5.65
C SER A 77 5.36 -5.10 7.06
N GLY A 78 5.84 -6.11 7.78
CA GLY A 78 6.45 -5.95 9.10
C GLY A 78 7.74 -5.12 9.05
N LEU A 79 8.62 -5.35 8.07
CA LEU A 79 9.84 -4.55 7.89
C LEU A 79 9.51 -3.08 7.61
N VAL A 80 8.58 -2.85 6.69
CA VAL A 80 8.11 -1.50 6.32
C VAL A 80 7.47 -0.82 7.52
N GLY A 81 6.54 -1.50 8.21
CA GLY A 81 5.84 -0.99 9.38
C GLY A 81 6.77 -0.67 10.54
N GLN A 82 7.73 -1.54 10.84
CA GLN A 82 8.75 -1.28 11.86
C GLN A 82 9.57 -0.03 11.53
N CYS A 83 10.05 0.07 10.29
CA CYS A 83 10.78 1.26 9.84
C CYS A 83 9.94 2.54 9.99
N VAL A 84 8.65 2.51 9.64
CA VAL A 84 7.76 3.67 9.81
C VAL A 84 7.62 4.01 11.29
N ALA A 85 7.44 3.03 12.17
CA ALA A 85 7.37 3.26 13.62
C ALA A 85 8.67 3.84 14.20
N GLU A 86 9.84 3.49 13.64
CA GLU A 86 11.14 4.00 14.09
C GLU A 86 11.48 5.40 13.52
N LYS A 87 10.99 5.73 12.33
CA LYS A 87 11.40 6.94 11.59
C LYS A 87 10.36 8.05 11.57
N CYS A 88 9.09 7.71 11.73
CA CYS A 88 7.97 8.64 11.72
C CYS A 88 7.35 8.74 13.11
N ALA A 89 6.63 9.84 13.36
CA ALA A 89 5.86 10.02 14.58
C ALA A 89 4.56 10.79 14.30
N GLY A 90 3.58 10.66 15.21
CA GLY A 90 2.36 11.44 15.17
C GLY A 90 1.57 11.25 13.88
N SER A 91 1.18 12.38 13.27
CA SER A 91 0.39 12.40 12.04
C SER A 91 1.07 11.70 10.86
N ASP A 92 2.40 11.67 10.80
CA ASP A 92 3.11 11.04 9.68
C ASP A 92 2.91 9.52 9.68
N VAL A 93 2.92 8.89 10.86
CA VAL A 93 2.62 7.46 11.01
C VAL A 93 1.18 7.19 10.57
N VAL A 94 0.25 8.04 10.99
CA VAL A 94 -1.16 7.93 10.62
C VAL A 94 -1.33 8.05 9.10
N VAL A 95 -0.74 9.05 8.46
CA VAL A 95 -0.82 9.23 7.00
C VAL A 95 -0.22 8.03 6.27
N ALA A 96 0.98 7.56 6.67
CA ALA A 96 1.63 6.41 6.04
C ALA A 96 0.78 5.14 6.15
N THR A 97 0.23 4.86 7.34
CA THR A 97 -0.59 3.67 7.61
C THR A 97 -1.95 3.72 6.92
N SER A 98 -2.61 4.88 6.85
CA SER A 98 -3.86 5.06 6.11
C SER A 98 -3.65 4.94 4.60
N LEU A 99 -2.57 5.50 4.04
CA LEU A 99 -2.21 5.32 2.62
C LEU A 99 -1.98 3.85 2.28
N ALA A 100 -1.18 3.16 3.10
CA ALA A 100 -0.93 1.72 2.96
C ALA A 100 -2.23 0.90 3.01
N THR A 101 -3.08 1.16 3.99
CA THR A 101 -4.35 0.45 4.17
C THR A 101 -5.30 0.72 3.02
N SER A 102 -5.44 1.98 2.59
CA SER A 102 -6.27 2.38 1.44
C SER A 102 -5.79 1.72 0.14
N LEU A 103 -4.47 1.69 -0.09
CA LEU A 103 -3.87 0.98 -1.22
C LEU A 103 -4.27 -0.50 -1.23
N CYS A 104 -4.18 -1.15 -0.07
CA CYS A 104 -4.52 -2.57 0.07
C CYS A 104 -6.01 -2.85 -0.19
N TYR A 105 -6.91 -1.98 0.26
CA TYR A 105 -8.33 -2.07 -0.11
C TYR A 105 -8.55 -1.99 -1.63
N ARG A 106 -7.86 -1.08 -2.33
CA ARG A 106 -8.01 -0.91 -3.79
C ARG A 106 -7.62 -2.15 -4.60
N VAL A 107 -6.74 -2.99 -4.06
CA VAL A 107 -6.28 -4.23 -4.73
C VAL A 107 -6.98 -5.49 -4.21
N GLY A 108 -8.07 -5.32 -3.46
CA GLY A 108 -8.92 -6.41 -3.00
C GLY A 108 -8.43 -7.11 -1.74
N ALA A 109 -7.41 -6.56 -1.07
CA ALA A 109 -7.10 -6.95 0.31
C ALA A 109 -8.06 -6.23 1.28
N ASN A 110 -8.11 -6.72 2.51
CA ASN A 110 -8.99 -6.22 3.57
C ASN A 110 -8.27 -5.32 4.58
N THR A 111 -6.94 -5.28 4.55
CA THR A 111 -6.08 -4.42 5.37
C THR A 111 -4.64 -4.52 4.85
N TRP A 112 -3.74 -3.68 5.39
CA TRP A 112 -2.31 -3.89 5.27
C TRP A 112 -1.83 -4.85 6.38
N MET A 113 -1.57 -6.10 6.02
CA MET A 113 -1.35 -7.18 6.98
C MET A 113 0.10 -7.21 7.50
N MET A 114 0.28 -7.21 8.81
CA MET A 114 1.58 -7.25 9.48
C MET A 114 1.50 -7.98 10.85
N PRO A 115 2.63 -8.31 11.50
CA PRO A 115 2.62 -8.83 12.86
C PRO A 115 1.98 -7.85 13.84
N ALA A 116 1.23 -8.36 14.83
CA ALA A 116 0.51 -7.54 15.80
C ALA A 116 1.43 -6.64 16.65
N SER A 117 2.67 -7.07 16.91
CA SER A 117 3.67 -6.26 17.60
C SER A 117 3.98 -4.97 16.84
N ILE A 118 4.17 -5.06 15.52
CA ILE A 118 4.46 -3.91 14.66
C ILE A 118 3.25 -2.97 14.58
N SER A 119 2.03 -3.53 14.48
CA SER A 119 0.82 -2.71 14.56
C SER A 119 0.70 -1.96 15.89
N THR A 120 1.19 -2.55 16.98
CA THR A 120 1.24 -1.90 18.30
C THR A 120 2.29 -0.78 18.31
N GLU A 121 3.49 -1.04 17.77
CA GLU A 121 4.56 -0.04 17.65
C GLU A 121 4.13 1.16 16.81
N LEU A 122 3.46 0.94 15.68
CA LEU A 122 2.86 2.00 14.87
C LEU A 122 1.83 2.81 15.64
N SER A 123 0.97 2.15 16.41
CA SER A 123 -0.02 2.83 17.26
C SER A 123 0.66 3.71 18.32
N VAL A 124 1.73 3.22 18.94
CA VAL A 124 2.53 3.98 19.91
C VAL A 124 3.21 5.17 19.24
N ALA A 125 3.80 4.98 18.06
CA ALA A 125 4.47 6.04 17.31
C ALA A 125 3.48 7.12 16.81
N ALA A 126 2.24 6.74 16.50
CA ALA A 126 1.17 7.68 16.16
C ALA A 126 0.72 8.53 17.37
N GLY A 127 0.84 8.01 18.59
CA GLY A 127 0.41 8.72 19.81
C GLY A 127 -1.07 9.10 19.76
N ASP A 128 -1.38 10.35 20.10
CA ASP A 128 -2.76 10.87 20.09
C ASP A 128 -3.22 11.38 18.71
N ALA A 129 -2.40 11.23 17.66
CA ALA A 129 -2.76 11.67 16.32
C ALA A 129 -3.94 10.84 15.78
N LYS A 130 -4.96 11.52 15.28
CA LYS A 130 -6.14 10.88 14.68
C LYS A 130 -5.98 10.72 13.19
N GLU A 131 -6.66 9.70 12.66
CA GLU A 131 -6.79 9.46 11.23
C GLU A 131 -7.31 10.71 10.51
N ILE A 132 -6.53 11.22 9.57
CA ILE A 132 -6.96 12.30 8.68
C ILE A 132 -7.63 11.63 7.48
N ALA A 133 -8.95 11.82 7.36
CA ALA A 133 -9.66 11.43 6.16
C ALA A 133 -9.10 12.22 4.96
N THR A 134 -8.29 11.57 4.13
CA THR A 134 -7.86 12.16 2.86
C THR A 134 -9.10 12.24 1.96
N THR A 135 -9.58 13.46 1.74
CA THR A 135 -10.66 13.71 0.78
C THR A 135 -10.04 13.58 -0.61
N ASP A 136 -10.52 12.62 -1.41
CA ASP A 136 -10.15 12.47 -2.82
C ASP A 136 -10.41 13.80 -3.56
N SER A 137 -9.40 14.66 -3.65
CA SER A 137 -9.41 15.79 -4.58
C SER A 137 -8.78 15.29 -5.87
N ALA A 138 -9.64 14.79 -6.75
CA ALA A 138 -9.37 14.77 -8.18
C ALA A 138 -9.28 16.23 -8.65
N ASP A 139 -8.08 16.79 -8.65
CA ASP A 139 -7.80 18.06 -9.32
C ASP A 139 -7.61 17.78 -10.82
N SER A 140 -8.72 17.84 -11.54
CA SER A 140 -8.71 18.07 -12.99
C SER A 140 -8.28 19.52 -13.22
N PRO A 141 -7.34 19.80 -14.14
CA PRO A 141 -6.98 21.17 -14.45
C PRO A 141 -8.10 21.83 -15.25
N SER A 142 -8.94 22.60 -14.57
CA SER A 142 -9.73 23.67 -15.20
C SER A 142 -8.83 24.88 -15.38
N THR A 143 -8.25 25.04 -16.56
CA THR A 143 -7.71 26.35 -16.98
C THR A 143 -8.69 26.94 -17.98
N ASP A 144 -9.57 27.77 -17.45
CA ASP A 144 -10.41 28.68 -18.21
C ASP A 144 -9.55 29.69 -18.97
N SER A 145 -9.91 29.89 -20.24
CA SER A 145 -9.49 30.98 -21.10
C SER A 145 -9.63 32.35 -20.44
N PRO A 146 -8.69 33.28 -20.65
CA PRO A 146 -9.00 34.70 -20.61
C PRO A 146 -9.41 35.19 -22.00
N SER A 147 -10.71 35.43 -22.19
CA SER A 147 -11.18 36.42 -23.16
C SER A 147 -10.68 37.79 -22.73
N SER A 148 -9.88 38.44 -23.58
CA SER A 148 -9.60 39.88 -23.49
C SER A 148 -10.11 40.53 -24.76
N ASP A 149 -11.21 41.26 -24.61
CA ASP A 149 -11.76 42.14 -25.63
C ASP A 149 -11.43 43.58 -25.20
N SER A 150 -10.60 44.27 -25.97
CA SER A 150 -10.50 45.74 -26.02
C SER A 150 -9.81 46.14 -27.32
N SER A 151 -10.50 47.01 -28.03
CA SER A 151 -10.42 47.30 -29.45
C SER A 151 -9.16 48.05 -29.93
N GLU A 152 -8.83 47.78 -31.19
CA GLU A 152 -8.22 48.61 -32.26
C GLU A 152 -7.53 49.95 -31.91
N ILE A 153 -6.32 50.14 -32.46
CA ILE A 153 -6.03 51.08 -33.58
C ILE A 153 -4.62 50.75 -34.13
N ALA A 154 -4.53 50.40 -35.42
CA ALA A 154 -3.30 50.50 -36.22
C ALA A 154 -3.65 50.91 -37.66
N SER A 155 -3.16 52.08 -38.06
CA SER A 155 -3.23 52.66 -39.40
C SER A 155 -2.08 52.12 -40.27
N SER A 156 -2.34 51.77 -41.55
CA SER A 156 -1.47 52.04 -42.71
C SER A 156 -2.02 51.39 -44.00
N SER A 157 -2.50 52.21 -44.93
CA SER A 157 -2.27 52.22 -46.41
C SER A 157 -3.29 53.09 -47.11
#